data_AF-A0A4U0NFW7-F1
#
_entry.id   AF-A0A4U0NFW7-F1
#
_cell.length_a   1.000
_cell.length_b   1.000
_cell.length_c   1.000
_cell.angle_alpha   90.00
_cell.angle_beta   90.00
_cell.angle_gamma   90.00
#
_symmetry.space_group_name_H-M   'P 1'
#
loop_
_entity.id
_entity.type
_entity.pdbx_description
1 polymer ?
#
loop_
_entity_poly.entity_id
_entity_poly.type
_entity_poly.pdbx_seq_one_letter_code
_entity_poly.pdbx_strand_id
1 'polypeptide(L)'
;MSAIERLWADYQLPDVDGLYFPDGRSYEVCLDTDSASGMRFGGAFDLEEVLAEDPDWVTDIGRNRSVPLAGGGFLWGGEGMSHGSYGFCGRLHGDHTLAWALSFEDSNPFTDIQVSGNTAIFRSTSGVSITVNIGDPLRSGAA
;
A
#
# COMPACT_ATOMS: atom_id res chain seq x y z
N MET A 1 9.18 3.49 -17.06
CA MET A 1 8.93 3.90 -15.67
C MET A 1 7.48 4.30 -15.60
N SER A 2 6.69 3.59 -14.82
CA SER A 2 5.26 3.87 -14.63
C SER A 2 5.04 5.13 -13.78
N ALA A 3 3.81 5.63 -13.70
CA ALA A 3 3.42 6.69 -12.76
C ALA A 3 3.81 6.36 -11.33
N ILE A 4 3.48 5.17 -10.84
CA ILE A 4 3.79 4.80 -9.46
C ILE A 4 5.30 4.73 -9.18
N GLU A 5 6.11 4.26 -10.13
CA GLU A 5 7.57 4.26 -9.96
C GLU A 5 8.15 5.68 -9.88
N ARG A 6 7.58 6.64 -10.64
CA ARG A 6 7.94 8.06 -10.57
C ARG A 6 7.61 8.63 -9.19
N LEU A 7 6.36 8.48 -8.75
CA LEU A 7 5.91 8.96 -7.44
C LEU A 7 6.74 8.35 -6.31
N TRP A 8 6.99 7.04 -6.38
CA TRP A 8 7.76 6.34 -5.36
C TRP A 8 9.20 6.87 -5.23
N ALA A 9 9.84 7.21 -6.34
CA ALA A 9 11.18 7.78 -6.34
C ALA A 9 11.24 9.13 -5.59
N ASP A 10 10.13 9.87 -5.59
CA ASP A 10 9.98 11.15 -4.91
C ASP A 10 9.34 11.01 -3.51
N TYR A 11 9.19 9.78 -2.99
CA TYR A 11 8.50 9.47 -1.73
C TYR A 11 7.05 9.96 -1.73
N GLN A 12 6.32 9.62 -2.79
CA GLN A 12 4.90 9.93 -2.95
C GLN A 12 4.08 8.69 -3.29
N LEU A 13 2.80 8.75 -2.96
CA LEU A 13 1.77 7.80 -3.40
C LEU A 13 0.54 8.56 -3.94
N PRO A 14 -0.28 7.93 -4.78
CA PRO A 14 -1.56 8.50 -5.18
C PRO A 14 -2.48 8.69 -3.96
N ASP A 15 -3.18 9.82 -3.91
CA ASP A 15 -4.21 10.09 -2.89
C ASP A 15 -5.54 9.43 -3.28
N VAL A 16 -5.46 8.13 -3.58
CA VAL A 16 -6.57 7.28 -4.00
C VAL A 16 -6.41 5.92 -3.34
N ASP A 17 -7.49 5.40 -2.79
CA ASP A 17 -7.61 4.01 -2.33
C ASP A 17 -7.22 3.02 -3.44
N GLY A 18 -6.03 2.40 -3.33
CA GLY A 18 -5.56 1.49 -4.36
C GLY A 18 -4.40 0.58 -4.00
N LEU A 19 -4.26 -0.49 -4.77
CA LEU A 19 -3.08 -1.34 -4.88
C LEU A 19 -2.32 -0.98 -6.15
N TYR A 20 -1.02 -0.74 -6.02
CA TYR A 20 -0.15 -0.29 -7.11
C TYR A 20 1.06 -1.21 -7.28
N PHE A 21 1.34 -1.58 -8.53
CA PHE A 21 2.51 -2.37 -8.91
C PHE A 21 3.47 -1.55 -9.79
N PRO A 22 4.79 -1.77 -9.71
CA PRO A 22 5.77 -1.00 -10.48
C PRO A 22 5.59 -1.13 -12.00
N ASP A 23 4.97 -2.22 -12.48
CA ASP A 23 4.64 -2.43 -13.89
C ASP A 23 3.48 -1.57 -14.40
N GLY A 24 2.89 -0.71 -13.56
CA GLY A 24 1.80 0.19 -13.88
C GLY A 24 0.41 -0.40 -13.66
N ARG A 25 0.29 -1.66 -13.22
CA ARG A 25 -1.01 -2.21 -12.83
C ARG A 25 -1.51 -1.56 -11.54
N SER A 26 -2.77 -1.16 -11.55
CA SER A 26 -3.46 -0.60 -10.38
C SER A 26 -4.83 -1.23 -10.20
N TYR A 27 -5.23 -1.42 -8.94
CA TYR A 27 -6.53 -2.00 -8.58
C TYR A 27 -7.15 -1.20 -7.45
N GLU A 28 -8.44 -0.95 -7.54
CA GLU A 28 -9.20 -0.39 -6.43
C GLU A 28 -9.06 -1.32 -5.21
N VAL A 29 -8.97 -0.73 -4.02
CA VAL A 29 -9.04 -1.46 -2.76
C VAL A 29 -9.97 -0.70 -1.83
N CYS A 30 -10.70 -1.39 -0.97
CA CYS A 30 -11.43 -0.73 0.10
C CYS A 30 -11.26 -1.52 1.40
N LEU A 31 -11.32 -0.81 2.53
CA LEU A 31 -11.39 -1.47 3.83
C LEU A 31 -12.71 -2.25 3.95
N ASP A 32 -12.61 -3.48 4.44
CA ASP A 32 -13.74 -4.38 4.60
C ASP A 32 -13.52 -5.24 5.83
N THR A 33 -14.07 -4.81 6.96
CA THR A 33 -13.91 -5.48 8.26
C THR A 33 -14.59 -6.85 8.33
N ASP A 34 -15.53 -7.12 7.42
CA ASP A 34 -16.22 -8.41 7.36
C ASP A 34 -15.42 -9.42 6.50
N SER A 35 -14.46 -8.95 5.70
CA SER A 35 -13.55 -9.81 4.95
C SER A 35 -12.46 -10.42 5.82
N ALA A 36 -12.00 -11.63 5.47
CA ALA A 36 -10.91 -12.30 6.19
C ALA A 36 -9.58 -11.52 6.15
N SER A 37 -9.36 -10.71 5.12
CA SER A 37 -8.18 -9.85 4.95
C SER A 37 -8.32 -8.46 5.57
N GLY A 38 -9.49 -8.04 6.02
CA GLY A 38 -9.76 -6.66 6.43
C GLY A 38 -9.86 -5.66 5.26
N MET A 39 -9.81 -6.16 4.02
CA MET A 39 -9.85 -5.37 2.79
C MET A 39 -10.37 -6.21 1.62
N ARG A 40 -10.94 -5.53 0.62
CA ARG A 40 -11.44 -6.13 -0.62
C ARG A 40 -10.88 -5.39 -1.83
N PHE A 41 -10.47 -6.14 -2.85
CA PHE A 41 -10.05 -5.58 -4.13
C PHE A 41 -11.24 -5.38 -5.08
N GLY A 42 -11.21 -4.28 -5.83
CA GLY A 42 -12.17 -3.91 -6.86
C GLY A 42 -11.62 -4.07 -8.28
N GLY A 43 -12.05 -3.17 -9.17
CA GLY A 43 -11.65 -3.18 -10.57
C GLY A 43 -10.19 -2.76 -10.77
N ALA A 44 -9.62 -3.14 -11.91
CA ALA A 44 -8.39 -2.52 -12.38
C ALA A 44 -8.69 -1.10 -12.90
N PHE A 45 -7.79 -0.15 -12.66
CA PHE A 45 -7.89 1.21 -13.18
C PHE A 45 -6.53 1.68 -13.72
N ASP A 46 -6.55 2.75 -14.52
CA ASP A 46 -5.35 3.35 -15.09
C ASP A 46 -4.90 4.55 -14.26
N LEU A 47 -3.81 4.39 -13.51
CA LEU A 47 -3.24 5.48 -12.70
C LEU A 47 -2.74 6.65 -13.55
N GLU A 48 -2.27 6.41 -14.78
CA GLU A 48 -1.81 7.49 -15.66
C GLU A 48 -2.99 8.38 -16.07
N GLU A 49 -4.16 7.79 -16.31
CA GLU A 49 -5.40 8.54 -16.62
C GLU A 49 -5.85 9.37 -15.41
N VAL A 50 -5.85 8.77 -14.21
CA VAL A 50 -6.18 9.46 -12.95
C VAL A 50 -5.30 10.70 -12.73
N LEU A 51 -3.97 10.56 -12.88
CA LEU A 51 -3.04 11.68 -12.70
C LEU A 51 -3.05 12.69 -13.86
N ALA A 52 -3.56 12.31 -15.02
CA ALA A 52 -3.76 13.23 -16.14
C ALA A 52 -4.98 14.14 -15.92
N GLU A 53 -5.99 13.66 -15.18
CA GLU A 53 -7.14 14.46 -14.76
C GLU A 53 -6.71 15.51 -13.72
N ASP A 54 -5.98 15.08 -12.69
CA ASP A 54 -5.42 15.97 -11.67
C ASP A 54 -4.05 15.47 -11.17
N PRO A 55 -2.94 16.12 -11.56
CA PRO A 55 -1.59 15.76 -11.13
C PRO A 55 -1.36 15.95 -9.63
N ASP A 56 -2.19 16.73 -8.93
CA ASP A 56 -2.05 17.03 -7.51
C ASP A 56 -2.70 15.96 -6.61
N TRP A 57 -3.33 14.92 -7.19
CA TRP A 57 -3.89 13.77 -6.45
C TRP A 57 -2.80 12.79 -5.96
N VAL A 58 -1.84 13.35 -5.22
CA VAL A 58 -0.69 12.65 -4.66
C VAL A 58 -0.43 13.14 -3.24
N THR A 59 0.15 12.27 -2.42
CA THR A 59 0.57 12.61 -1.06
C THR A 59 2.01 12.18 -0.82
N ASP A 60 2.78 13.05 -0.16
CA ASP A 60 4.09 12.68 0.36
C ASP A 60 3.93 11.61 1.43
N ILE A 61 4.79 10.60 1.45
CA ILE A 61 4.73 9.51 2.42
C ILE A 61 5.82 9.65 3.49
N GLY A 62 5.43 9.44 4.75
CA GLY A 62 6.29 9.65 5.91
C GLY A 62 5.92 8.77 7.10
N ARG A 63 6.81 8.72 8.09
CA ARG A 63 6.72 7.90 9.33
C ARG A 63 6.70 6.39 9.07
N ASN A 64 7.75 5.70 9.48
CA ASN A 64 8.11 4.42 8.88
C ASN A 64 8.35 3.32 9.90
N ARG A 65 7.34 2.49 10.13
CA ARG A 65 7.60 1.14 10.61
C ARG A 65 8.08 0.32 9.41
N SER A 66 9.31 -0.18 9.47
CA SER A 66 9.82 -1.13 8.49
C SER A 66 10.19 -2.45 9.16
N VAL A 67 9.98 -3.55 8.44
CA VAL A 67 10.34 -4.90 8.89
C VAL A 67 11.10 -5.60 7.77
N PRO A 68 12.37 -6.00 7.98
CA PRO A 68 13.12 -6.74 6.98
C PRO A 68 12.52 -8.14 6.77
N LEU A 69 12.52 -8.60 5.53
CA LEU A 69 12.05 -9.94 5.17
C LEU A 69 13.24 -10.92 5.12
N ALA A 70 13.03 -12.16 5.57
CA ALA A 70 14.08 -13.20 5.61
C ALA A 70 14.63 -13.55 4.21
N GLY A 71 13.84 -13.35 3.15
CA GLY A 71 14.24 -13.55 1.75
C GLY A 71 14.82 -12.30 1.07
N GLY A 72 15.08 -11.22 1.82
CA GLY A 72 15.51 -9.93 1.29
C GLY A 72 14.33 -9.00 0.98
N GLY A 73 14.65 -7.71 0.93
CA GLY A 73 13.64 -6.66 0.89
C GLY A 73 13.00 -6.42 2.27
N PHE A 74 11.93 -5.64 2.29
CA PHE A 74 11.31 -5.20 3.53
C PHE A 74 9.85 -4.82 3.30
N LEU A 75 9.08 -4.93 4.37
CA LEU A 75 7.76 -4.33 4.45
C LEU A 75 7.88 -2.94 5.06
N TRP A 76 7.02 -2.04 4.61
CA TRP A 76 6.92 -0.68 5.11
C TRP A 76 5.46 -0.34 5.34
N GLY A 77 5.13 0.19 6.50
CA GLY A 77 3.86 0.84 6.80
C GLY A 77 4.11 2.26 7.30
N GLY A 78 3.20 3.15 6.96
CA GLY A 78 3.29 4.55 7.34
C GLY A 78 2.06 5.38 7.05
N GLU A 79 2.28 6.67 6.96
CA GLU A 79 1.29 7.74 6.79
C GLU A 79 1.52 8.45 5.45
N GLY A 80 0.43 8.88 4.83
CA GLY A 80 0.44 9.93 3.81
C GLY A 80 0.29 11.27 4.54
N MET A 81 1.12 12.24 4.20
CA MET A 81 1.21 13.52 4.89
C MET A 81 -0.01 14.42 4.60
N SER A 82 -0.91 13.99 3.72
CA SER A 82 -2.21 14.63 3.46
C SER A 82 -3.21 14.25 4.56
N HIS A 83 -3.73 15.26 5.25
CA HIS A 83 -4.89 15.21 6.16
C HIS A 83 -4.85 14.27 7.40
N GLY A 84 -3.81 13.45 7.61
CA GLY A 84 -3.61 12.64 8.82
C GLY A 84 -4.55 11.44 8.98
N SER A 85 -5.48 11.24 8.04
CA SER A 85 -6.34 10.06 7.92
C SER A 85 -5.75 9.00 6.99
N TYR A 86 -4.71 9.33 6.24
CA TYR A 86 -4.14 8.45 5.22
C TYR A 86 -3.15 7.46 5.81
N GLY A 87 -3.27 6.19 5.44
CA GLY A 87 -2.28 5.16 5.73
C GLY A 87 -1.87 4.40 4.48
N PHE A 88 -0.59 4.02 4.45
CA PHE A 88 -0.09 3.15 3.40
C PHE A 88 0.66 1.95 3.98
N CYS A 89 0.73 0.90 3.19
CA CYS A 89 1.71 -0.16 3.41
C CYS A 89 2.24 -0.71 2.07
N GLY A 90 3.43 -1.26 2.08
CA GLY A 90 4.10 -1.69 0.87
C GLY A 90 5.17 -2.72 1.12
N ARG A 91 5.58 -3.38 0.05
CA ARG A 91 6.78 -4.22 0.02
C ARG A 91 7.79 -3.60 -0.92
N LEU A 92 9.03 -3.58 -0.45
CA LEU A 92 10.18 -3.16 -1.23
C LEU A 92 11.15 -4.32 -1.46
N HIS A 93 11.87 -4.23 -2.56
CA HIS A 93 13.02 -5.07 -2.87
C HIS A 93 14.22 -4.67 -2.00
N GLY A 94 15.29 -5.48 -2.01
CA GLY A 94 16.49 -5.23 -1.21
C GLY A 94 17.24 -3.94 -1.56
N ASP A 95 17.00 -3.40 -2.75
CA ASP A 95 17.54 -2.14 -3.26
C ASP A 95 16.60 -0.94 -3.03
N HIS A 96 15.56 -1.11 -2.21
CA HIS A 96 14.54 -0.11 -1.90
C HIS A 96 13.60 0.27 -3.05
N THR A 97 13.64 -0.46 -4.17
CA THR A 97 12.64 -0.30 -5.24
C THR A 97 11.30 -0.92 -4.86
N LEU A 98 10.22 -0.37 -5.42
CA LEU A 98 8.85 -0.76 -5.12
C LEU A 98 8.53 -2.14 -5.69
N ALA A 99 8.00 -3.05 -4.86
CA ALA A 99 7.39 -4.30 -5.32
C ALA A 99 5.86 -4.19 -5.43
N TRP A 100 5.23 -3.55 -4.43
CA TRP A 100 3.83 -3.14 -4.44
C TRP A 100 3.56 -2.16 -3.30
N ALA A 101 2.54 -1.30 -3.45
CA ALA A 101 2.03 -0.41 -2.41
C ALA A 101 0.50 -0.46 -2.34
N LEU A 102 -0.03 -0.37 -1.12
CA LEU A 102 -1.43 -0.16 -0.79
C LEU A 102 -1.60 1.22 -0.16
N SER A 103 -2.62 1.93 -0.61
CA SER A 103 -3.04 3.25 -0.13
C SER A 103 -4.47 3.16 0.41
N PHE A 104 -4.72 3.85 1.52
CA PHE A 104 -6.05 4.02 2.08
C PHE A 104 -6.22 5.45 2.65
N GLU A 105 -7.17 6.20 2.14
CA GLU A 105 -7.50 7.58 2.52
C GLU A 105 -8.01 7.69 3.96
N ASP A 106 -8.71 6.64 4.44
CA ASP A 106 -9.43 6.61 5.72
C ASP A 106 -8.90 5.55 6.72
N SER A 107 -7.71 4.99 6.52
CA SER A 107 -7.19 3.94 7.42
C SER A 107 -6.52 4.47 8.68
N ASN A 108 -6.08 5.72 8.69
CA ASN A 108 -5.01 6.26 9.53
C ASN A 108 -3.67 5.51 9.34
N PRO A 109 -2.55 6.04 9.86
CA PRO A 109 -1.22 5.47 9.60
C PRO A 109 -1.06 4.02 10.07
N PHE A 110 -0.42 3.19 9.25
CA PHE A 110 -0.02 1.83 9.64
C PHE A 110 1.30 1.85 10.43
N THR A 111 1.25 1.50 11.71
CA THR A 111 2.40 1.62 12.63
C THR A 111 2.91 0.29 13.18
N ASP A 112 2.14 -0.79 13.06
CA ASP A 112 2.57 -2.13 13.45
C ASP A 112 2.54 -3.09 12.25
N ILE A 113 3.55 -3.96 12.19
CA ILE A 113 3.74 -4.95 11.12
C ILE A 113 4.17 -6.26 11.77
N GLN A 114 3.36 -7.30 11.58
CA GLN A 114 3.64 -8.65 12.04
C GLN A 114 3.76 -9.58 10.84
N VAL A 115 4.87 -10.31 10.76
CA VAL A 115 5.16 -11.22 9.63
C VAL A 115 5.08 -12.65 10.10
N SER A 116 4.34 -13.48 9.36
CA SER A 116 4.25 -14.93 9.57
C SER A 116 4.30 -15.64 8.22
N GLY A 117 5.43 -16.25 7.90
CA GLY A 117 5.65 -16.88 6.60
C GLY A 117 5.52 -15.89 5.45
N ASN A 118 4.58 -16.14 4.54
CA ASN A 118 4.29 -15.28 3.39
C ASN A 118 3.13 -14.30 3.63
N THR A 119 2.71 -14.13 4.88
CA THR A 119 1.60 -13.26 5.27
C THR A 119 2.10 -12.18 6.21
N ALA A 120 1.62 -10.96 6.01
CA ALA A 120 1.86 -9.83 6.90
C ALA A 120 0.54 -9.26 7.41
N ILE A 121 0.51 -8.87 8.68
CA ILE A 121 -0.59 -8.13 9.28
C ILE A 121 -0.10 -6.71 9.52
N PHE A 122 -0.78 -5.73 8.94
CA PHE A 122 -0.55 -4.31 9.18
C PHE A 122 -1.67 -3.77 10.05
N ARG A 123 -1.31 -2.99 11.08
CA ARG A 123 -2.29 -2.35 11.96
C ARG A 123 -2.12 -0.85 11.99
N SER A 124 -3.24 -0.15 11.81
CA SER A 124 -3.28 1.30 11.88
C SER A 124 -3.51 1.80 13.31
N THR A 125 -3.28 3.09 13.51
CA THR A 125 -3.55 3.78 14.78
C THR A 125 -5.05 3.89 15.10
N SER A 126 -5.93 3.74 14.12
CA SER A 126 -7.40 3.74 14.32
C SER A 126 -7.97 2.35 14.62
N GLY A 127 -7.12 1.32 14.63
CA GLY A 127 -7.54 -0.06 14.89
C GLY A 127 -7.90 -0.87 13.65
N VAL A 128 -7.74 -0.31 12.44
CA VAL A 128 -7.83 -1.08 11.19
C VAL A 128 -6.69 -2.10 11.16
N SER A 129 -7.03 -3.33 10.80
CA SER A 129 -6.05 -4.41 10.64
C SER A 129 -6.28 -5.08 9.29
N ILE A 130 -5.26 -5.07 8.45
CA ILE A 130 -5.29 -5.75 7.15
C ILE A 130 -4.27 -6.89 7.12
N THR A 131 -4.66 -7.99 6.50
CA THR A 131 -3.81 -9.17 6.30
C THR A 131 -3.46 -9.27 4.83
N VAL A 132 -2.18 -9.21 4.51
CA VAL A 132 -1.66 -9.14 3.14
C VAL A 132 -0.79 -10.36 2.84
N ASN A 133 -1.02 -10.99 1.70
CA ASN A 133 -0.07 -11.94 1.12
C ASN A 133 1.12 -11.17 0.52
N ILE A 134 2.31 -11.38 1.08
CA ILE A 134 3.53 -10.61 0.77
C ILE A 134 3.99 -10.82 -0.69
N GLY A 135 3.78 -12.03 -1.20
CA GLY A 135 4.17 -12.44 -2.55
C GLY A 135 3.18 -11.98 -3.63
N ASP A 136 1.90 -11.92 -3.30
CA ASP A 136 0.82 -11.54 -4.22
C ASP A 136 -0.35 -10.92 -3.42
N PRO A 137 -0.39 -9.59 -3.27
CA PRO A 137 -1.41 -8.90 -2.48
C PRO A 137 -2.84 -9.19 -2.93
N LEU A 138 -3.08 -9.46 -4.23
CA LEU A 138 -4.41 -9.79 -4.75
C LEU A 138 -4.95 -11.13 -4.23
N ARG A 139 -4.09 -12.00 -3.69
CA ARG A 139 -4.48 -13.26 -3.05
C ARG A 139 -4.72 -13.13 -1.55
N SER A 140 -4.72 -11.90 -1.02
CA SER A 140 -5.03 -11.67 0.38
C SER A 140 -6.48 -12.08 0.66
N GLY A 141 -6.71 -12.86 1.72
CA GLY A 141 -8.04 -13.37 2.07
C GLY A 141 -8.49 -14.63 1.30
N ALA A 142 -7.71 -15.10 0.31
CA ALA A 142 -7.90 -16.42 -0.27
C ALA A 142 -7.27 -17.47 0.66
N ALA A 143 -8.11 -18.21 1.39
CA ALA A 143 -7.72 -19.37 2.20
C ALA A 143 -7.40 -20.59 1.32
#